data_AF-U2RBR8-F1
#
_entry.id   AF-U2RBR8-F1
#
_cell.length_a   1.000
_cell.length_b   1.000
_cell.length_c   1.000
_cell.angle_alpha   90.00
_cell.angle_beta   90.00
_cell.angle_gamma   90.00
#
_symmetry.space_group_name_H-M   'P 1'
#
loop_
_entity.id
_entity.type
_entity.pdbx_description
1 polymer ?
#
loop_
_entity_poly.entity_id
_entity_poly.type
_entity_poly.pdbx_seq_one_letter_code
_entity_poly.pdbx_strand_id
1 'polypeptide(L)'
;MIKMDKQLQVILIGMLVDFTRKEVLEKEIIFGAKKGIEKLEAVKNNFFGKFKDFIKKSQEINNPYIPDDIEKFTEDLLLKGAETLEKTINVDEIIHRILGEEKTAVGI
;
A
#
# COMPACT_ATOMS: atom_id res chain seq x y z
N MET A 1 -1.50 -23.20 8.23
CA MET A 1 -1.54 -21.72 8.10
C MET A 1 -0.41 -21.16 8.95
N ILE A 2 0.68 -20.70 8.33
CA ILE A 2 1.79 -20.05 9.06
C ILE A 2 1.29 -18.64 9.42
N LYS A 3 1.11 -18.36 10.71
CA LYS A 3 0.72 -17.01 11.16
C LYS A 3 1.91 -16.07 10.95
N MET A 4 1.69 -14.99 10.22
CA MET A 4 2.67 -13.92 10.05
C MET A 4 3.02 -13.32 11.41
N ASP A 5 4.31 -13.08 11.66
CA ASP A 5 4.76 -12.48 12.92
C ASP A 5 4.14 -11.09 13.13
N LYS A 6 3.79 -10.76 14.38
CA LYS A 6 3.10 -9.50 14.70
C LYS A 6 3.96 -8.27 14.41
N GLN A 7 5.28 -8.36 14.56
CA GLN A 7 6.19 -7.25 14.27
C GLN A 7 6.24 -7.00 12.76
N LEU A 8 6.32 -8.07 11.97
CA LEU A 8 6.28 -7.99 10.51
C LEU A 8 4.96 -7.40 10.01
N GLN A 9 3.83 -7.76 10.64
CA GLN A 9 2.53 -7.14 10.35
C GLN A 9 2.52 -5.64 10.60
N VAL A 10 3.07 -5.18 11.72
CA VAL A 10 3.14 -3.74 12.05
C VAL A 10 4.01 -2.99 11.03
N ILE A 11 5.15 -3.56 10.63
CA ILE A 11 6.03 -2.97 9.62
C ILE A 11 5.31 -2.85 8.28
N LEU A 12 4.67 -3.94 7.81
CA LEU A 12 3.92 -3.95 6.56
C LEU A 12 2.78 -2.91 6.55
N ILE A 13 2.04 -2.80 7.65
CA ILE A 13 0.97 -1.80 7.79
C ILE A 13 1.55 -0.38 7.71
N GLY A 14 2.66 -0.12 8.41
CA GLY A 14 3.33 1.19 8.36
C GLY A 14 3.77 1.56 6.94
N MET A 15 4.43 0.63 6.24
CA MET A 15 4.84 0.82 4.85
C MET A 15 3.66 1.04 3.91
N LEU A 16 2.56 0.31 4.11
CA LEU A 16 1.34 0.45 3.32
C LEU A 16 0.70 1.82 3.51
N VAL A 17 0.64 2.34 4.75
CA VAL A 17 0.14 3.69 5.05
C VAL A 17 1.00 4.75 4.38
N ASP A 18 2.31 4.65 4.49
CA ASP A 18 3.24 5.60 3.89
C ASP A 18 3.17 5.60 2.36
N PHE A 19 3.13 4.41 1.76
CA PHE A 19 2.93 4.23 0.32
C PHE A 19 1.63 4.87 -0.14
N THR A 20 0.51 4.55 0.53
CA THR A 20 -0.82 5.07 0.15
C THR A 20 -0.87 6.59 0.22
N ARG A 21 -0.28 7.19 1.27
CA ARG A 21 -0.19 8.66 1.40
C ARG A 21 0.62 9.28 0.26
N LYS A 22 1.77 8.68 -0.09
CA LYS A 22 2.60 9.15 -1.20
C LYS A 22 1.87 9.08 -2.54
N GLU A 23 1.21 7.97 -2.83
CA GLU A 23 0.40 7.83 -4.05
C GLU A 23 -0.71 8.89 -4.09
N VAL A 24 -1.48 9.05 -3.01
CA VAL A 24 -2.55 10.07 -2.96
C VAL A 24 -1.99 11.47 -3.21
N LEU A 25 -0.93 11.87 -2.50
CA LEU A 25 -0.32 13.19 -2.65
C LEU A 25 0.24 13.42 -4.07
N GLU A 26 0.92 12.44 -4.65
CA GLU A 26 1.42 12.53 -6.03
C GLU A 26 0.26 12.75 -7.01
N LYS A 27 -0.82 11.97 -6.85
CA LYS A 27 -2.01 12.11 -7.69
C LYS A 27 -2.71 13.45 -7.45
N GLU A 28 -2.72 13.98 -6.23
CA GLU A 28 -3.25 15.32 -5.96
C GLU A 28 -2.47 16.42 -6.68
N ILE A 29 -1.14 16.34 -6.67
CA ILE A 29 -0.26 17.29 -7.37
C ILE A 29 -0.49 17.20 -8.89
N ILE A 30 -0.50 15.99 -9.45
CA ILE A 30 -0.66 15.77 -10.89
C ILE A 30 -2.07 16.16 -11.36
N PHE A 31 -3.10 15.83 -10.59
CA PHE A 31 -4.47 15.98 -11.06
C PHE A 31 -5.09 17.34 -10.80
N GLY A 32 -4.55 18.17 -9.90
CA GLY A 32 -5.00 19.55 -9.68
C GLY A 32 -6.52 19.71 -9.55
N ALA A 33 -7.04 19.71 -8.32
CA ALA A 33 -8.46 19.95 -8.02
C ALA A 33 -9.50 18.98 -8.63
N LYS A 34 -9.13 17.72 -8.92
CA LYS A 34 -10.10 16.67 -9.28
C LYS A 34 -10.99 16.23 -8.10
N LYS A 35 -12.18 15.71 -8.42
CA LYS A 35 -13.13 15.16 -7.43
C LYS A 35 -12.49 13.98 -6.70
N GLY A 36 -12.81 13.79 -5.41
CA GLY A 36 -12.22 12.73 -4.57
C GLY A 36 -12.24 11.34 -5.20
N ILE A 37 -13.31 11.02 -5.93
CA ILE A 37 -13.49 9.73 -6.65
C ILE A 37 -12.42 9.49 -7.71
N GLU A 38 -12.10 10.51 -8.50
CA GLU A 38 -11.12 10.40 -9.59
C GLU A 38 -9.71 10.16 -9.02
N LYS A 39 -9.44 10.67 -7.81
CA LYS A 39 -8.19 10.41 -7.09
C LYS A 39 -8.12 8.95 -6.62
N LEU A 40 -9.19 8.44 -6.01
CA LEU A 40 -9.24 7.07 -5.52
C LEU A 40 -9.11 6.05 -6.67
N GLU A 41 -9.79 6.29 -7.80
CA GLU A 41 -9.66 5.45 -9.00
C GLU A 41 -8.24 5.44 -9.56
N ALA A 42 -7.54 6.57 -9.53
CA ALA A 42 -6.16 6.65 -10.02
C ALA A 42 -5.15 5.97 -9.07
N VAL A 43 -5.38 6.02 -7.75
CA VAL A 43 -4.57 5.33 -6.73
C VAL A 43 -4.78 3.82 -6.81
N LYS A 44 -6.02 3.38 -7.03
CA LYS A 44 -6.39 1.97 -7.16
C LYS A 44 -5.64 1.25 -8.27
N ASN A 45 -5.38 1.94 -9.37
CA ASN A 45 -4.77 1.32 -10.55
C ASN A 45 -3.39 0.71 -10.22
N ASN A 46 -3.28 -0.60 -10.41
CA ASN A 46 -2.10 -1.42 -10.11
C ASN A 46 -1.55 -1.19 -8.68
N PHE A 47 -2.44 -0.99 -7.70
CA PHE A 47 -2.06 -0.60 -6.33
C PHE A 47 -1.04 -1.55 -5.70
N PHE A 48 -1.30 -2.87 -5.70
CA PHE A 48 -0.39 -3.86 -5.12
C PHE A 48 0.92 -4.04 -5.93
N GLY A 49 0.87 -3.90 -7.25
CA GLY A 49 2.09 -3.90 -8.07
C GLY A 49 3.03 -2.76 -7.70
N LYS A 50 2.50 -1.54 -7.62
CA LYS A 50 3.25 -0.37 -7.17
C LYS A 50 3.72 -0.48 -5.72
N PHE A 51 2.92 -1.08 -4.83
CA PHE A 51 3.31 -1.29 -3.44
C PHE A 51 4.51 -2.25 -3.32
N LYS A 52 4.53 -3.33 -4.10
CA LYS A 52 5.69 -4.24 -4.16
C LYS A 52 6.94 -3.53 -4.69
N ASP A 53 6.79 -2.68 -5.70
CA ASP A 53 7.90 -1.86 -6.22
C ASP A 53 8.40 -0.85 -5.17
N PHE A 54 7.49 -0.28 -4.37
CA PHE A 54 7.84 0.57 -3.23
C PHE A 54 8.65 -0.18 -2.17
N ILE A 55 8.26 -1.42 -1.83
CA ILE A 55 9.02 -2.27 -0.90
C ILE A 55 10.44 -2.48 -1.43
N LYS A 56 10.60 -2.91 -2.69
CA LYS A 56 11.92 -3.13 -3.30
C LYS A 56 12.80 -1.87 -3.22
N LYS A 57 12.29 -0.72 -3.66
CA LYS A 57 13.01 0.55 -3.61
C LYS A 57 13.38 1.00 -2.20
N SER A 58 12.54 0.70 -1.21
CA SER A 58 12.83 1.04 0.19
C SER A 58 13.99 0.22 0.77
N GLN A 59 14.29 -0.94 0.18
CA GLN A 59 15.39 -1.82 0.57
C GLN A 59 16.65 -1.63 -0.31
N GLU A 60 16.57 -0.96 -1.46
CA GLU A 60 17.75 -0.58 -2.26
C GLU A 60 18.64 0.48 -1.57
N ILE A 61 18.15 1.08 -0.48
CA ILE A 61 18.93 1.98 0.37
C ILE A 61 19.82 1.10 1.27
N ASN A 62 20.97 0.67 0.73
CA ASN A 62 21.96 -0.14 1.44
C ASN A 62 22.30 0.51 2.79
N ASN A 63 21.88 -0.15 3.88
CA ASN A 63 22.21 0.31 5.22
C ASN A 63 23.53 -0.35 5.65
N PRO A 64 24.63 0.40 5.81
CA PRO A 64 25.94 -0.17 6.14
C PRO A 64 25.99 -0.86 7.52
N TYR A 65 24.94 -0.72 8.32
CA TYR A 65 24.81 -1.32 9.65
C TYR A 65 23.94 -2.59 9.67
N ILE A 66 23.34 -2.99 8.53
CA ILE A 66 22.51 -4.19 8.43
C ILE A 66 23.23 -5.21 7.53
N PRO A 67 23.45 -6.46 7.99
CA PRO A 67 24.02 -7.50 7.14
C PRO A 67 23.10 -7.86 5.95
N ASP A 68 23.68 -8.03 4.77
CA ASP A 68 22.99 -8.36 3.51
C ASP A 68 22.00 -9.55 3.62
N ASP A 69 22.31 -10.55 4.45
CA ASP A 69 21.46 -11.73 4.66
C ASP A 69 20.17 -11.39 5.44
N ILE A 70 20.26 -10.46 6.39
CA ILE A 70 19.11 -9.96 7.15
C ILE A 70 18.24 -9.07 6.26
N GLU A 71 18.86 -8.27 5.40
CA GLU A 71 18.17 -7.41 4.43
C GLU A 71 17.37 -8.25 3.43
N LYS A 72 17.98 -9.25 2.79
CA LYS A 72 17.31 -10.18 1.86
C LYS A 72 16.18 -10.97 2.51
N PHE A 73 16.39 -11.44 3.75
CA PHE A 73 15.35 -12.16 4.50
C PHE A 73 14.15 -11.27 4.78
N THR A 74 14.39 -10.01 5.14
CA THR A 74 13.35 -9.03 5.41
C THR A 74 12.60 -8.66 4.13
N GLU A 75 13.30 -8.46 3.01
CA GLU A 75 12.70 -8.20 1.70
C GLU A 75 11.75 -9.34 1.27
N ASP A 76 12.21 -10.59 1.32
CA ASP A 76 11.40 -11.75 0.91
C ASP A 76 10.17 -11.93 1.81
N LEU A 77 10.30 -11.64 3.12
CA LEU A 77 9.17 -11.64 4.06
C LEU A 77 8.15 -10.53 3.76
N LEU A 78 8.62 -9.31 3.48
CA LEU A 78 7.75 -8.18 3.15
C LEU A 78 7.02 -8.40 1.83
N LEU A 79 7.70 -8.93 0.81
CA LEU A 79 7.10 -9.26 -0.48
C LEU A 79 6.05 -10.37 -0.36
N LYS A 80 6.33 -11.45 0.37
CA LYS A 80 5.34 -12.50 0.68
C LYS A 80 4.14 -11.97 1.46
N GLY A 81 4.38 -11.03 2.38
CA GLY A 81 3.34 -10.32 3.10
C GLY A 81 2.45 -9.51 2.14
N ALA A 82 3.04 -8.74 1.23
CA ALA A 82 2.32 -7.97 0.22
C ALA A 82 1.52 -8.87 -0.74
N GLU A 83 2.06 -10.01 -1.16
CA GLU A 83 1.32 -11.00 -1.96
C GLU A 83 0.15 -11.62 -1.21
N THR A 84 0.31 -11.88 0.08
CA THR A 84 -0.76 -12.39 0.93
C THR A 84 -1.88 -11.35 1.07
N LEU A 85 -1.52 -10.08 1.27
CA LEU A 85 -2.47 -8.97 1.31
C LEU A 85 -3.21 -8.83 -0.01
N GLU A 86 -2.53 -8.88 -1.15
CA GLU A 86 -3.15 -8.80 -2.50
C GLU A 86 -4.18 -9.90 -2.73
N LYS A 87 -3.93 -11.12 -2.26
CA LYS A 87 -4.88 -12.24 -2.38
C LYS A 87 -6.08 -12.14 -1.42
N THR A 88 -5.93 -11.38 -0.33
CA THR A 88 -6.93 -11.31 0.74
C THR A 88 -7.77 -10.05 0.67
N ILE A 89 -7.21 -8.96 0.13
CA ILE A 89 -7.79 -7.63 0.13
C ILE A 89 -8.26 -7.28 -1.27
N ASN A 90 -9.57 -7.01 -1.38
CA ASN A 90 -10.15 -6.45 -2.58
C ASN A 90 -10.20 -4.91 -2.48
N VAL A 91 -9.27 -4.23 -3.16
CA VAL A 91 -9.18 -2.76 -3.15
C VAL A 91 -10.41 -2.11 -3.79
N ASP A 92 -10.97 -2.73 -4.83
CA ASP A 92 -12.21 -2.24 -5.46
C ASP A 92 -13.38 -2.22 -4.48
N GLU A 93 -13.52 -3.27 -3.68
CA GLU A 93 -14.58 -3.37 -2.67
C GLU A 93 -14.41 -2.33 -1.57
N ILE A 94 -13.19 -2.10 -1.10
CA ILE A 94 -12.89 -1.07 -0.09
C ILE A 94 -13.27 0.31 -0.62
N ILE A 95 -12.88 0.65 -1.85
CA ILE A 95 -13.22 1.94 -2.46
C ILE A 95 -14.73 2.06 -2.63
N HIS A 96 -15.42 1.03 -3.11
CA HIS A 96 -16.88 1.06 -3.23
C HIS A 96 -17.58 1.29 -1.89
N ARG A 97 -17.09 0.68 -0.81
CA ARG A 97 -17.63 0.90 0.53
C ARG A 97 -17.42 2.33 1.00
N ILE A 98 -16.21 2.87 0.87
CA ILE A 98 -15.91 4.27 1.21
C ILE A 98 -16.83 5.21 0.43
N LEU A 99 -16.98 5.00 -0.88
CA LEU A 99 -17.85 5.82 -1.72
C LEU A 99 -19.34 5.68 -1.35
N GLY A 100 -19.79 4.49 -0.94
CA GLY A 100 -21.15 4.28 -0.46
C GLY A 100 -21.44 5.04 0.84
N GLU A 101 -20.47 5.04 1.76
CA GLU A 101 -20.53 5.82 2.99
C GLU A 101 -20.53 7.33 2.71
N GLU A 102 -19.69 7.80 1.77
CA GLU A 102 -19.67 9.21 1.35
C GLU A 102 -20.99 9.64 0.71
N LYS A 103 -21.56 8.85 -0.19
CA LYS A 103 -22.88 9.13 -0.81
C LYS A 103 -23.98 9.27 0.24
N THR A 104 -24.01 8.34 1.19
CA THR A 104 -24.96 8.36 2.31
C THR A 104 -24.78 9.61 3.18
N ALA A 105 -23.53 10.00 3.46
CA ALA A 105 -23.21 11.19 4.26
C ALA A 105 -23.58 12.51 3.57
N VAL A 106 -23.53 12.56 2.24
CA VAL A 106 -23.93 13.75 1.44
C VAL A 106 -25.42 13.71 1.05
N GLY A 107 -26.16 12.66 1.43
CA GLY A 107 -27.60 12.53 1.20
C GLY A 107 -28.00 12.19 -0.24
N ILE A 108 -27.13 11.49 -0.97
CA ILE A 108 -27.38 11.00 -2.35
C ILE A 108 -27.49 9.47 -2.35
#